data_AF-A0A3D8RLE9-F1
#
_entry.id   AF-A0A3D8RLE9-F1
#
_cell.length_a   1.000
_cell.length_b   1.000
_cell.length_c   1.000
_cell.angle_alpha   90.00
_cell.angle_beta   90.00
_cell.angle_gamma   90.00
#
_symmetry.space_group_name_H-M   'P 1'
#
loop_
_entity.id
_entity.type
_entity.pdbx_description
1 polymer ?
#
loop_
_entity_poly.entity_id
_entity_poly.type
_entity_poly.pdbx_seq_one_letter_code
_entity_poly.pdbx_strand_id
1 'polypeptide(L)'
;MSKSANDSLEEILRPAKPGPAPKRLQSHRPHGNRQKLIEEQRTASENRAIEYYQTREWKAGDVYAPHDLSPAEMKKWKRRSPPTSDVFDAVDLNPLDVYKVRIGRWKTAVED
;
A
#
# COMPACT_ATOMS: atom_id res chain seq x y z
N MET A 1 0.02 -63.64 -31.86
CA MET A 1 1.40 -63.12 -31.92
C MET A 1 1.88 -62.93 -30.48
N SER A 2 2.76 -63.79 -29.99
CA SER A 2 3.30 -63.72 -28.63
C SER A 2 4.34 -62.59 -28.55
N LYS A 3 4.16 -61.64 -27.63
CA LYS A 3 5.17 -60.60 -27.37
C LYS A 3 6.46 -61.27 -26.88
N SER A 4 7.59 -60.87 -27.45
CA SER A 4 8.92 -61.35 -27.06
C SER A 4 9.26 -60.88 -25.65
N ALA A 5 9.98 -61.70 -24.86
CA ALA A 5 10.36 -61.35 -23.49
C ALA A 5 11.12 -60.01 -23.39
N ASN A 6 11.88 -59.67 -24.43
CA ASN A 6 12.60 -58.40 -24.51
C ASN A 6 11.66 -57.19 -24.63
N ASP A 7 10.49 -57.37 -25.25
CA ASP A 7 9.49 -56.30 -25.45
C ASP A 7 8.77 -55.93 -24.14
N SER A 8 8.70 -56.89 -23.21
CA SER A 8 8.08 -56.68 -21.89
C SER A 8 9.01 -55.94 -20.93
N LEU A 9 10.32 -56.13 -21.06
CA LEU A 9 11.34 -55.39 -20.27
C LEU A 9 11.41 -53.92 -20.68
N GLU A 10 11.24 -53.64 -21.97
CA GLU A 10 11.19 -52.29 -22.54
C GLU A 10 9.93 -51.49 -22.16
N GLU A 11 8.87 -52.14 -21.68
CA GLU A 11 7.64 -51.46 -21.24
C GLU A 11 7.76 -50.96 -19.79
N ILE A 12 8.48 -51.69 -18.93
CA ILE A 12 8.68 -51.35 -17.51
C ILE A 12 9.64 -50.17 -17.35
N LEU A 13 10.62 -50.03 -18.25
CA LEU A 13 11.66 -48.99 -18.15
C LEU A 13 11.24 -47.63 -18.74
N ARG A 14 10.01 -47.47 -19.25
CA ARG A 14 9.54 -46.19 -19.82
C ARG A 14 9.06 -45.25 -18.72
N PRO A 15 9.57 -44.01 -18.63
CA PRO A 15 9.02 -43.03 -17.72
C PRO A 15 7.58 -42.66 -18.12
N ALA A 16 6.67 -42.55 -17.15
CA ALA A 16 5.27 -42.22 -17.40
C ALA A 16 5.15 -40.88 -18.16
N LYS A 17 4.31 -40.84 -19.21
CA LYS A 17 4.01 -39.60 -19.93
C LYS A 17 3.41 -38.58 -18.94
N PRO A 18 3.90 -37.33 -18.89
CA PRO A 18 3.31 -36.32 -18.02
C PRO A 18 1.84 -36.10 -18.42
N GLY A 19 0.95 -36.13 -17.43
CA GLY A 19 -0.49 -35.93 -17.62
C GLY A 19 -0.81 -34.55 -18.21
N PRO A 20 -2.01 -34.37 -18.81
CA PRO A 20 -2.39 -33.08 -19.38
C PRO A 20 -2.43 -32.00 -18.30
N ALA A 21 -1.77 -30.87 -18.56
CA ALA A 21 -1.71 -29.74 -17.64
C ALA A 21 -3.12 -29.20 -17.29
N PRO A 22 -3.34 -28.73 -16.05
CA PRO A 22 -4.64 -28.19 -15.65
C PRO A 22 -4.98 -26.94 -16.48
N LYS A 23 -6.18 -26.93 -17.08
CA LYS A 23 -6.68 -25.78 -17.85
C LYS A 23 -6.84 -24.59 -16.89
N ARG A 24 -6.01 -23.55 -17.03
CA ARG A 24 -6.20 -22.28 -16.31
C ARG A 24 -7.60 -21.76 -16.63
N LEU A 25 -8.43 -21.59 -15.59
CA LEU A 25 -9.68 -20.85 -15.70
C LEU A 25 -9.33 -19.46 -16.23
N GLN A 26 -9.73 -19.18 -17.48
CA GLN A 26 -9.60 -17.83 -18.02
C GLN A 26 -10.52 -16.95 -17.19
N SER A 27 -9.96 -15.99 -16.45
CA SER A 27 -10.77 -14.96 -15.83
C SER A 27 -11.45 -14.21 -16.98
N HIS A 28 -12.74 -14.44 -17.16
CA HIS A 28 -13.58 -13.58 -17.97
C HIS A 28 -13.55 -12.21 -17.30
N ARG A 29 -12.57 -11.39 -17.67
CA ARG A 29 -12.57 -9.96 -17.36
C ARG A 29 -13.84 -9.43 -17.99
N PRO A 30 -14.81 -8.91 -17.22
CA PRO A 30 -15.93 -8.23 -17.81
C PRO A 30 -15.33 -7.09 -18.64
N HIS A 31 -15.48 -7.15 -19.96
CA HIS A 31 -15.13 -6.04 -20.85
C HIS A 31 -16.21 -4.94 -20.70
N GLY A 32 -16.54 -4.60 -19.46
CA GLY A 32 -17.51 -3.60 -19.08
C GLY A 32 -16.81 -2.26 -19.01
N ASN A 33 -16.90 -1.50 -20.10
CA ASN A 33 -16.71 -0.06 -20.18
C ASN A 33 -15.30 0.46 -19.85
N ARG A 34 -14.33 0.14 -20.70
CA ARG A 34 -13.03 0.84 -20.76
C ARG A 34 -13.18 2.37 -20.75
N GLN A 35 -14.24 2.89 -21.38
CA GLN A 35 -14.57 4.32 -21.36
C GLN A 35 -14.88 4.85 -19.96
N LYS A 36 -15.66 4.11 -19.15
CA LYS A 36 -15.93 4.49 -17.75
C LYS A 36 -14.65 4.49 -16.92
N LEU A 37 -13.78 3.50 -17.12
CA LEU A 37 -12.49 3.45 -16.43
C LEU A 37 -11.60 4.65 -16.77
N ILE A 38 -11.57 5.05 -18.05
CA ILE A 38 -10.80 6.23 -18.50
C ILE A 38 -11.39 7.52 -17.90
N GLU A 39 -12.72 7.65 -17.88
CA GLU A 39 -13.43 8.77 -17.27
C GLU A 39 -13.17 8.85 -15.74
N GLU A 40 -13.27 7.73 -15.04
CA GLU A 40 -12.96 7.61 -13.61
C GLU A 40 -11.51 8.00 -13.31
N GLN A 41 -10.57 7.59 -14.15
CA GLN A 41 -9.18 7.99 -14.01
C GLN A 41 -9.00 9.51 -14.20
N ARG A 42 -9.70 10.09 -15.17
CA ARG A 42 -9.68 11.53 -15.44
C ARG A 42 -10.28 12.33 -14.29
N THR A 43 -11.49 11.99 -13.85
CA THR A 43 -12.14 12.63 -12.70
C THR A 43 -11.30 12.52 -11.43
N ALA A 44 -10.69 11.35 -11.15
CA ALA A 44 -9.77 11.21 -10.04
C ALA A 44 -8.54 12.12 -10.15
N SER A 45 -8.00 12.33 -11.35
CA SER A 45 -6.88 13.25 -11.56
C SER A 45 -7.29 14.72 -11.37
N GLU A 46 -8.48 15.11 -11.83
CA GLU A 46 -9.05 16.44 -11.67
C GLU A 46 -9.35 16.71 -10.19
N ASN A 47 -9.94 15.75 -9.49
CA ASN A 47 -10.22 15.83 -8.05
C ASN A 47 -8.93 16.04 -7.24
N ARG A 48 -7.87 15.27 -7.52
CA ARG A 48 -6.56 15.48 -6.87
C ARG A 48 -6.00 16.87 -7.12
N ALA A 49 -6.13 17.38 -8.34
CA ALA A 49 -5.70 18.75 -8.65
C ALA A 49 -6.44 19.78 -7.78
N ILE A 50 -7.76 19.61 -7.61
CA ILE A 50 -8.60 20.48 -6.78
C ILE A 50 -8.24 20.36 -5.29
N GLU A 51 -7.98 19.15 -4.80
CA GLU A 51 -7.56 18.89 -3.41
C GLU A 51 -6.28 19.66 -3.05
N TYR A 52 -5.31 19.76 -3.96
CA TYR A 52 -4.08 20.54 -3.70
C TYR A 52 -4.33 22.03 -3.46
N TYR A 53 -5.41 22.58 -3.99
CA TYR A 53 -5.78 23.98 -3.75
C TYR A 53 -6.52 24.17 -2.42
N GLN A 54 -7.06 23.11 -1.82
CA GLN A 54 -7.67 23.14 -0.49
C GLN A 54 -6.60 22.93 0.58
N THR A 55 -5.99 24.03 1.02
CA THR A 55 -4.86 23.99 1.95
C THR A 55 -5.25 23.86 3.44
N ARG A 56 -6.53 24.01 3.79
CA ARG A 56 -7.04 23.85 5.15
C ARG A 56 -7.68 22.49 5.36
N GLU A 57 -7.29 21.86 6.46
CA GLU A 57 -7.97 20.70 7.01
C GLU A 57 -9.21 21.16 7.79
N TRP A 58 -10.38 20.72 7.36
CA TRP A 58 -11.66 21.01 8.02
C TRP A 58 -11.99 19.91 9.02
N LYS A 59 -12.32 20.29 10.26
CA LYS A 59 -12.78 19.37 11.29
C LYS A 59 -14.29 19.47 11.44
N ALA A 60 -14.91 18.36 11.88
CA ALA A 60 -16.32 18.37 12.19
C ALA A 60 -16.61 19.37 13.32
N GLY A 61 -17.57 20.27 13.11
CA GLY A 61 -17.91 21.35 14.04
C GLY A 61 -17.24 22.70 13.73
N ASP A 62 -16.28 22.74 12.80
CA ASP A 62 -15.73 24.02 12.31
C ASP A 62 -16.80 24.79 11.53
N VAL A 63 -17.13 26.00 11.98
CA VAL A 63 -18.00 26.92 11.25
C VAL A 63 -17.15 27.71 10.24
N TYR A 64 -17.68 27.88 9.03
CA TYR A 64 -17.03 28.65 7.97
C TYR A 64 -17.93 29.80 7.49
N ALA A 65 -17.29 30.90 7.12
CA ALA A 65 -17.88 31.96 6.32
C ALA A 65 -17.49 31.79 4.84
N PRO A 66 -18.23 32.36 3.88
CA PRO A 66 -17.84 32.32 2.47
C PRO A 66 -16.44 32.85 2.20
N HIS A 67 -15.95 33.80 3.02
CA HIS A 67 -14.62 34.37 2.91
C HIS A 67 -13.49 33.40 3.28
N ASP A 68 -13.77 32.39 4.12
CA ASP A 68 -12.80 31.38 4.54
C ASP A 68 -12.33 30.50 3.38
N LEU A 69 -13.11 30.42 2.30
CA LEU A 69 -12.76 29.68 1.09
C LEU A 69 -11.99 30.54 0.07
N SER A 70 -11.68 31.79 0.42
CA SER A 70 -10.98 32.70 -0.48
C SER A 70 -9.50 32.32 -0.64
N PRO A 71 -8.86 32.66 -1.78
CA PRO A 71 -7.44 32.39 -1.99
C PRO A 71 -6.53 33.04 -0.94
N ALA A 72 -6.95 34.17 -0.35
CA ALA A 72 -6.21 34.89 0.67
C ALA A 72 -6.13 34.07 1.98
N GLU A 73 -7.26 33.54 2.46
CA GLU A 73 -7.30 32.71 3.67
C GLU A 73 -6.60 31.37 3.45
N MET A 74 -6.81 30.72 2.30
CA MET A 74 -6.09 29.49 1.95
C MET A 74 -4.57 29.68 1.94
N LYS A 75 -4.08 30.85 1.52
CA LYS A 75 -2.64 31.17 1.58
C LYS A 75 -2.13 31.29 3.02
N LYS A 76 -2.96 31.73 3.98
CA LYS A 76 -2.58 31.77 5.39
C LYS A 76 -2.43 30.36 5.96
N TRP A 77 -3.38 29.46 5.70
CA TRP A 77 -3.30 28.07 6.17
C TRP A 77 -2.22 27.23 5.51
N LYS A 78 -1.77 27.62 4.31
CA LYS A 78 -0.61 26.98 3.67
C LYS A 78 0.69 27.17 4.48
N ARG A 79 0.78 28.21 5.30
CA ARG A 79 1.98 28.47 6.11
C ARG A 79 2.03 27.50 7.28
N ARG A 80 3.07 26.66 7.32
CA ARG A 80 3.37 25.81 8.47
C ARG A 80 3.90 26.67 9.61
N SER A 81 3.20 26.67 10.73
CA SER A 81 3.69 27.24 11.98
C SER A 81 4.60 26.24 12.70
N PRO A 82 5.64 26.72 13.39
CA PRO A 82 6.41 25.86 14.28
C PRO A 82 5.50 25.30 15.40
N PRO A 83 5.81 24.13 15.95
CA PRO A 83 5.10 23.60 17.11
C PRO A 83 5.17 24.61 18.27
N THR A 84 4.05 24.78 18.97
CA THR A 84 3.92 25.77 20.05
C THR A 84 4.59 25.31 21.34
N SER A 85 4.64 24.00 21.59
CA SER A 85 5.23 23.39 22.78
C SER A 85 6.29 22.35 22.40
N ASP A 86 7.34 22.23 23.20
CA ASP A 86 8.29 21.13 23.07
C ASP A 86 7.62 19.80 23.43
N VAL A 87 7.95 18.74 22.69
CA VAL A 87 7.41 17.39 22.89
C VAL A 87 7.95 16.80 24.19
N PHE A 88 9.21 17.07 24.54
CA PHE A 88 9.81 16.56 25.77
C PHE A 88 9.17 17.19 27.01
N ASP A 89 8.91 18.49 26.98
CA ASP A 89 8.22 19.20 28.05
C ASP A 89 6.75 18.76 28.19
N ALA A 90 6.06 18.51 27.07
CA ALA A 90 4.66 18.09 27.09
C ALA A 90 4.46 16.67 27.63
N VAL A 91 5.43 15.79 27.45
CA VAL A 91 5.38 14.37 27.88
C VAL A 91 6.16 14.16 29.20
N ASP A 92 6.77 15.21 29.74
CA ASP A 92 7.62 15.18 30.95
C ASP A 92 8.70 14.08 30.87
N LEU A 93 9.41 14.04 29.74
CA LEU A 93 10.45 13.05 29.46
C LEU A 93 11.82 13.72 29.39
N ASN A 94 12.78 13.14 30.12
CA ASN A 94 14.17 13.57 30.01
C ASN A 94 14.81 13.01 28.71
N PRO A 95 15.32 13.86 27.82
CA PRO A 95 15.96 13.41 26.58
C PRO A 95 17.18 12.50 26.82
N LEU A 96 17.84 12.60 27.97
CA LEU A 96 18.95 11.73 28.38
C LEU A 96 18.52 10.29 28.67
N ASP A 97 17.23 10.02 28.87
CA ASP A 97 16.75 8.66 29.10
C ASP A 97 16.49 7.93 27.76
N VAL A 98 16.19 8.68 26.69
CA VAL A 98 15.81 8.14 25.37
C VAL A 98 16.92 8.20 24.32
N TYR A 99 18.04 8.89 24.56
CA TYR A 99 19.10 9.04 23.55
C TYR A 99 19.77 7.73 23.08
N LYS A 100 19.61 6.63 23.84
CA LYS A 100 20.22 5.32 23.54
C LYS A 100 19.21 4.26 23.09
N VAL A 101 18.04 4.67 22.61
CA VAL A 101 17.08 3.76 21.95
C VAL A 101 17.71 3.21 20.68
N ARG A 102 18.46 2.13 20.86
CA ARG A 102 19.04 1.35 19.77
C ARG A 102 17.93 0.44 19.27
N ILE A 103 17.22 0.91 18.24
CA ILE A 103 16.28 0.08 17.46
C ILE A 103 17.09 -1.14 16.96
N GLY A 104 16.92 -2.30 17.59
CA GLY A 104 17.44 -3.59 17.09
C GLY A 104 18.70 -4.18 17.75
N ARG A 105 18.86 -4.20 19.07
CA ARG A 105 19.83 -5.13 19.72
C ARG A 105 19.09 -6.13 20.61
N TRP A 106 18.68 -7.24 20.02
CA TRP A 106 18.29 -8.46 20.72
C TRP A 106 19.45 -8.88 21.62
N LYS A 107 19.28 -8.79 22.95
CA LYS A 107 20.23 -9.37 23.90
C LYS A 107 20.07 -10.89 23.81
N THR A 108 21.04 -11.56 23.20
CA THR A 108 21.26 -12.98 23.46
C THR A 108 21.71 -13.11 24.91
N ALA A 109 20.85 -13.64 25.77
CA ALA A 109 21.24 -14.11 27.08
C ALA A 109 22.02 -15.42 26.89
N VAL A 110 23.34 -15.35 27.03
CA VAL A 110 24.19 -16.50 27.33
C VAL A 110 25.23 -15.97 28.31
N GLU A 111 25.07 -16.34 29.57
CA GLU A 111 26.06 -16.14 30.64
C GLU A 111 26.06 -17.47 31.41
N ASP A 112 27.19 -18.17 31.34
CA ASP A 112 27.57 -19.32 32.18
C ASP A 112 28.09 -18.81 33.54
#